data_AF-J7S5Q0-F1
#
_entry.id   AF-J7S5Q0-F1
#
_cell.length_a   1.000
_cell.length_b   1.000
_cell.length_c   1.000
_cell.angle_alpha   90.00
_cell.angle_beta   90.00
_cell.angle_gamma   90.00
#
_symmetry.space_group_name_H-M   'P 1'
#
loop_
_entity.id
_entity.type
_entity.pdbx_description
1 polymer ?
#
loop_
_entity_poly.entity_id
_entity_poly.type
_entity_poly.pdbx_seq_one_letter_code
_entity_poly.pdbx_strand_id
1 'polypeptide(L)'
;MWRFVQRRMWHGGRVLGQTAQGPAVKSSCLAGTPLKLDIRKDGRDPVAMRDEEYPEWLWHVLEPATGGDASARADPLAARRKELRRKHRNEIKQSNYLSQL
;
A
#
# COMPACT_ATOMS: atom_id res chain seq x y z
N MET A 1 16.77 -41.97 12.74
CA MET A 1 16.49 -41.53 11.35
C MET A 1 16.24 -40.02 11.37
N TRP A 2 17.30 -39.21 11.36
CA TRP A 2 17.22 -37.75 11.46
C TRP A 2 17.36 -37.13 10.06
N ARG A 3 16.33 -36.42 9.58
CA ARG A 3 16.40 -35.66 8.32
C ARG A 3 16.85 -34.23 8.64
N PHE A 4 18.13 -33.98 8.41
CA PHE A 4 18.76 -32.67 8.47
C PHE A 4 18.31 -31.86 7.23
N VAL A 5 17.31 -30.99 7.39
CA VAL A 5 16.85 -30.11 6.30
C VAL A 5 17.79 -28.91 6.23
N GLN A 6 18.51 -28.82 5.11
CA GLN A 6 19.43 -27.74 4.78
C GLN A 6 18.72 -26.37 4.87
N ARG A 7 19.25 -25.52 5.74
CA ARG A 7 18.94 -24.09 5.86
C ARG A 7 19.30 -23.41 4.53
N ARG A 8 18.30 -23.12 3.69
CA ARG A 8 18.46 -22.32 2.47
C ARG A 8 18.91 -20.91 2.87
N MET A 9 20.19 -20.62 2.66
CA MET A 9 20.78 -19.28 2.71
C MET A 9 19.97 -18.35 1.79
N TRP A 10 19.33 -17.35 2.38
CA TRP A 10 18.91 -16.16 1.63
C TRP A 10 20.15 -15.29 1.42
N HIS A 11 20.63 -15.23 0.18
CA HIS A 11 21.51 -14.15 -0.23
C HIS A 11 20.67 -12.87 -0.26
N GLY A 12 20.84 -12.03 0.77
CA GLY A 12 20.32 -10.68 0.79
C GLY A 12 20.95 -9.88 -0.34
N GLY A 13 20.22 -9.74 -1.44
CA GLY A 13 20.54 -8.77 -2.48
C GLY A 13 20.52 -7.37 -1.88
N ARG A 14 21.69 -6.75 -1.81
CA ARG A 14 21.87 -5.36 -1.40
C ARG A 14 21.25 -4.47 -2.46
N VAL A 15 20.04 -3.96 -2.22
CA VAL A 15 19.45 -2.91 -3.04
C VAL A 15 20.15 -1.60 -2.67
N LEU A 16 21.06 -1.14 -3.53
CA LEU A 16 21.60 0.23 -3.48
C LEU A 16 20.47 1.17 -3.93
N GLY A 17 19.72 1.70 -2.97
CA GLY A 17 18.79 2.80 -3.20
C GLY A 17 19.58 4.08 -3.47
N GLN A 18 19.79 4.41 -4.74
CA GLN A 18 20.29 5.72 -5.15
C GLN A 18 19.14 6.73 -5.04
N THR A 19 19.22 7.66 -4.10
CA THR A 19 18.30 8.79 -3.98
C THR A 19 18.83 9.97 -4.80
N ALA A 20 18.60 9.94 -6.11
CA ALA A 20 18.80 11.11 -6.97
C ALA A 20 17.64 12.10 -6.74
N GLN A 21 17.92 13.21 -6.04
CA GLN A 21 16.98 14.32 -5.85
C GLN A 21 16.90 15.16 -7.14
N GLY A 22 16.20 14.65 -8.15
CA GLY A 22 15.59 15.48 -9.19
C GLY A 22 14.29 16.12 -8.70
N PRO A 23 13.64 17.01 -9.47
CA PRO A 23 12.29 17.47 -9.12
C PRO A 23 11.43 16.24 -8.84
N ALA A 24 10.79 16.20 -7.67
CA ALA A 24 10.07 15.02 -7.21
C ALA A 24 9.03 14.63 -8.28
N VAL A 25 9.35 13.59 -9.03
CA VAL A 25 8.48 13.03 -10.06
C VAL A 25 7.25 12.49 -9.31
N LYS A 26 6.14 13.23 -9.36
CA LYS A 26 4.90 12.91 -8.64
C LYS A 26 4.28 11.62 -9.18
N SER A 27 4.26 11.47 -10.50
CA SER A 27 3.77 10.28 -11.19
C SER A 27 4.89 9.54 -11.91
N SER A 28 4.85 8.21 -11.86
CA SER A 28 5.78 7.36 -12.63
C SER A 28 5.42 7.27 -14.12
N CYS A 29 4.19 7.65 -14.50
CA CYS A 29 3.68 7.59 -15.86
C CYS A 29 3.59 8.99 -16.47
N LEU A 30 4.15 9.17 -17.67
CA LEU A 30 4.07 10.44 -18.39
C LEU A 30 2.64 10.66 -18.93
N ALA A 31 2.25 11.93 -19.06
CA ALA A 31 1.02 12.32 -19.73
C ALA A 31 1.01 11.79 -21.18
N GLY A 32 -0.13 11.30 -21.65
CA GLY A 32 -0.29 10.69 -22.96
C GLY A 32 -0.04 9.18 -23.00
N THR A 33 0.37 8.55 -21.90
CA THR A 33 0.59 7.10 -21.85
C THR A 33 -0.76 6.37 -21.90
N PRO A 34 -1.03 5.50 -22.90
CA PRO A 34 -2.26 4.72 -22.94
C PRO A 34 -2.22 3.63 -21.87
N LEU A 35 -3.27 3.55 -21.05
CA LEU A 35 -3.39 2.56 -19.98
C LEU A 35 -4.33 1.44 -20.44
N LYS A 36 -3.82 0.20 -20.46
CA LYS A 36 -4.63 -0.96 -20.86
C LYS A 36 -5.58 -1.38 -19.74
N LEU A 37 -6.71 -0.68 -19.64
CA LEU A 37 -7.72 -0.84 -18.59
C LEU A 37 -9.10 -1.25 -19.14
N ASP A 38 -9.27 -1.30 -20.45
CA ASP A 38 -10.55 -1.66 -21.05
C ASP A 38 -10.95 -3.11 -20.77
N ILE A 39 -12.13 -3.26 -20.17
CA ILE A 39 -12.81 -4.55 -19.96
C ILE A 39 -13.94 -4.74 -20.98
N ARG A 40 -14.51 -3.64 -21.50
CA ARG A 40 -15.62 -3.64 -22.46
C ARG A 40 -15.09 -3.71 -23.89
N LYS A 41 -15.84 -4.38 -24.77
CA LYS A 41 -15.47 -4.53 -26.20
C LYS A 41 -15.48 -3.21 -26.97
N ASP A 42 -16.40 -2.32 -26.63
CA ASP A 42 -16.53 -0.98 -27.23
C ASP A 42 -15.83 0.12 -26.42
N GLY A 43 -14.95 -0.29 -25.49
CA GLY A 43 -14.14 0.63 -24.68
C GLY A 43 -13.04 1.30 -25.50
N ARG A 44 -12.61 2.46 -25.03
CA ARG A 44 -11.41 3.15 -25.50
C ARG A 44 -10.44 3.22 -24.32
N ASP A 45 -9.22 2.74 -24.53
CA ASP A 45 -8.23 2.69 -23.45
C ASP A 45 -7.98 4.13 -22.94
N PRO A 46 -8.18 4.38 -21.63
CA PRO A 46 -7.99 5.71 -21.09
C PRO A 46 -6.51 6.10 -21.18
N VAL A 47 -6.27 7.35 -21.55
CA VAL A 47 -4.93 7.91 -21.67
C VAL A 47 -4.60 8.70 -20.41
N ALA A 48 -3.39 8.52 -19.88
CA ALA A 48 -2.91 9.27 -18.73
C ALA A 48 -2.91 10.79 -19.02
N MET A 49 -3.51 11.56 -18.12
CA MET A 49 -3.57 13.03 -18.18
C MET A 49 -2.32 13.61 -17.49
N ARG A 50 -2.21 14.95 -17.43
CA ARG A 50 -1.14 15.60 -16.66
C ARG A 50 -1.40 15.47 -15.16
N ASP A 51 -0.32 15.47 -14.37
CA ASP A 51 -0.38 15.33 -12.90
C ASP A 51 -1.27 16.38 -12.21
N GLU A 52 -1.36 17.58 -12.78
CA GLU A 52 -2.15 18.71 -12.27
C GLU A 52 -3.66 18.56 -12.52
N GLU A 53 -4.04 17.78 -13.53
CA GLU A 53 -5.43 17.54 -13.89
C GLU A 53 -6.05 16.48 -12.95
N TYR A 54 -5.23 15.73 -12.22
CA TYR A 54 -5.69 14.77 -11.23
C TYR A 54 -5.98 15.47 -9.88
N PRO A 55 -7.02 15.02 -9.16
CA PRO A 55 -7.32 15.53 -7.83
C PRO A 55 -6.18 15.29 -6.83
N GLU A 56 -5.98 16.24 -5.91
CA GLU A 56 -4.90 16.19 -4.90
C GLU A 56 -4.93 14.93 -4.02
N TRP A 57 -6.12 14.38 -3.74
CA TRP A 57 -6.25 13.18 -2.90
C TRP A 57 -5.50 11.97 -3.43
N LEU A 58 -5.25 11.88 -4.74
CA LEU A 58 -4.56 10.77 -5.39
C LEU A 58 -3.13 10.60 -4.85
N TRP A 59 -2.46 11.70 -4.55
CA TRP A 59 -1.06 11.72 -4.12
C TRP A 59 -0.90 11.29 -2.66
N HIS A 60 -1.93 11.45 -1.85
CA HIS A 60 -1.93 11.07 -0.43
C HIS A 60 -2.31 9.60 -0.17
N VAL A 61 -2.69 8.83 -1.20
CA VAL A 61 -3.19 7.44 -1.03
C VAL A 61 -2.14 6.49 -0.49
N LEU A 62 -0.88 6.66 -0.90
CA LEU A 62 0.23 5.78 -0.50
C LEU A 62 0.91 6.22 0.80
N GLU A 63 0.53 7.39 1.34
CA GLU A 63 1.11 7.86 2.59
C GLU A 63 0.72 6.90 3.72
N PRO A 64 1.71 6.36 4.46
CA PRO A 64 1.40 5.43 5.54
C PRO A 64 0.60 6.16 6.62
N ALA A 65 -0.42 5.48 7.14
CA ALA A 65 -1.29 5.95 8.23
C ALA A 65 -0.55 6.22 9.57
N THR A 66 0.79 6.15 9.59
CA THR A 66 1.67 6.43 10.73
C THR A 66 1.56 7.87 11.23
N GLY A 67 1.10 8.80 10.40
CA GLY A 67 0.83 10.19 10.80
C GLY A 67 -0.52 10.43 11.50
N GLY A 68 -1.36 9.41 11.63
CA GLY A 68 -2.76 9.59 12.02
C GLY A 68 -3.57 10.11 10.84
N ASP A 69 -4.45 9.27 10.30
CA ASP A 69 -5.32 9.60 9.17
C ASP A 69 -5.93 11.00 9.37
N ALA A 70 -5.89 11.86 8.36
CA ALA A 70 -6.53 13.18 8.44
C ALA A 70 -8.01 13.07 8.86
N SER A 71 -8.67 11.98 8.45
CA SER A 71 -10.04 11.63 8.86
C SER A 71 -10.17 11.24 10.34
N ALA A 72 -9.15 10.60 10.94
CA ALA A 72 -9.13 10.25 12.36
C ALA A 72 -8.84 11.47 13.25
N ARG A 73 -8.12 12.47 12.74
CA ARG A 73 -7.95 13.77 13.42
C ARG A 73 -9.23 14.61 13.36
N ALA A 74 -9.98 14.51 12.26
CA ALA A 74 -11.22 15.26 12.06
C ALA A 74 -12.41 14.71 12.86
N ASP A 75 -12.50 13.39 13.09
CA ASP A 75 -13.61 12.75 13.82
C ASP A 75 -13.11 11.79 14.93
N PRO A 76 -13.29 12.13 16.23
CA PRO A 76 -12.96 11.27 17.36
C PRO A 76 -13.66 9.89 17.33
N LEU A 77 -14.87 9.80 16.77
CA LEU A 77 -15.59 8.53 16.67
C LEU A 77 -14.97 7.60 15.61
N ALA A 78 -14.48 8.16 14.50
CA ALA A 78 -13.78 7.40 13.48
C ALA A 78 -12.48 6.80 14.03
N ALA A 79 -11.72 7.57 14.81
CA ALA A 79 -10.52 7.11 15.50
C ALA A 79 -10.82 5.94 16.45
N ARG A 80 -11.82 6.09 17.34
CA ARG A 80 -12.25 5.02 18.26
C ARG A 80 -12.64 3.75 17.51
N ARG A 81 -13.39 3.85 16.41
CA ARG A 81 -13.81 2.71 15.60
C ARG A 81 -12.61 1.97 14.99
N LYS A 82 -11.59 2.71 14.56
CA LYS A 82 -10.33 2.13 14.05
C LYS A 82 -9.59 1.36 15.14
N GLU A 83 -9.51 1.90 16.34
CA GLU A 83 -8.88 1.24 17.49
C GLU A 83 -9.59 -0.05 17.89
N LEU A 84 -10.93 -0.04 17.96
CA LEU A 84 -11.72 -1.23 18.28
C LEU A 84 -11.49 -2.34 17.24
N ARG A 85 -11.48 -2.00 15.94
CA ARG A 85 -11.14 -2.97 14.87
C ARG A 85 -9.74 -3.53 15.03
N ARG A 86 -8.76 -2.73 15.46
CA ARG A 86 -7.40 -3.20 15.73
C ARG A 86 -7.37 -4.18 16.91
N LYS A 87 -8.04 -3.85 18.02
CA LYS A 87 -8.12 -4.71 19.22
C LYS A 87 -8.79 -6.05 18.89
N HIS A 88 -9.95 -6.04 18.24
CA HIS A 88 -10.64 -7.27 17.83
C HIS A 88 -9.77 -8.15 16.93
N ARG A 89 -9.05 -7.58 15.95
CA ARG A 89 -8.13 -8.37 15.11
C ARG A 89 -7.03 -9.03 15.94
N ASN A 90 -6.53 -8.36 16.97
CA ASN A 90 -5.50 -8.93 17.84
C ASN A 90 -6.10 -10.04 18.72
N GLU A 91 -7.27 -9.82 19.31
CA GLU A 91 -7.98 -10.82 20.14
C GLU A 91 -8.28 -12.09 19.33
N ILE A 92 -8.79 -11.95 18.09
CA ILE A 92 -9.02 -13.09 17.20
C ILE A 92 -7.71 -13.84 16.91
N LYS A 93 -6.62 -13.12 16.65
CA LYS A 93 -5.30 -13.75 16.43
C LYS A 93 -4.82 -14.51 17.66
N GLN A 94 -4.97 -13.94 18.85
CA GLN A 94 -4.60 -14.61 20.11
C GLN A 94 -5.47 -15.84 20.36
N SER A 95 -6.79 -15.75 20.18
CA SER A 95 -7.71 -16.88 20.31
C SER A 95 -7.36 -18.01 19.34
N ASN A 96 -7.14 -17.68 18.06
CA ASN A 96 -6.76 -18.66 17.06
C ASN A 96 -5.42 -19.32 17.39
N TYR A 97 -4.45 -18.55 17.90
CA TYR A 97 -3.16 -19.08 18.35
C TYR A 97 -3.32 -20.06 19.52
N LEU A 98 -4.10 -19.70 20.54
CA LEU A 98 -4.35 -20.58 21.70
C LEU A 98 -5.10 -21.85 21.31
N SER A 99 -5.99 -21.80 20.32
CA SER A 99 -6.70 -22.99 19.82
C SER A 99 -5.85 -23.97 19.01
N GLN A 100 -4.66 -23.55 18.57
CA GLN A 100 -3.73 -24.36 17.78
C GLN A 100 -2.66 -25.06 18.63
N LEU A 101 -2.58 -24.72 19.92
CA LEU A 101 -1.74 -25.40 20.92
C LEU A 101 -2.49 -26.60 21.50
#